data_AF-A0AAW5HIW7-F1
#
_entry.id   AF-A0AAW5HIW7-F1
#
_cell.length_a   1.000
_cell.length_b   1.000
_cell.length_c   1.000
_cell.angle_alpha   90.00
_cell.angle_beta   90.00
_cell.angle_gamma   90.00
#
_symmetry.space_group_name_H-M   'P 1'
#
loop_
_entity.id
_entity.type
_entity.pdbx_description
1 polymer ?
#
loop_
_entity_poly.entity_id
_entity_poly.type
_entity_poly.pdbx_seq_one_letter_code
_entity_poly.pdbx_strand_id
1 'polypeptide(L)'
;MPIISVKKAFPFAVDGNQVVEIQLGEQEVSDRCALVAVDHLGVAEYLDHRRTPGLREDGPTVAEFVEAGYLAANYPPEGYASRSSQEEIDAAIELQKGAENETDPLKMTVPKLKEWLTAQGIEFAADAKKPALQALVPKND
;
A
#
# COMPACT_ATOMS: atom_id res chain seq x y z
N MET A 1 14.12 -16.68 0.53
CA MET A 1 13.72 -17.33 1.79
C MET A 1 13.04 -16.25 2.63
N PRO A 2 11.84 -16.46 3.19
CA PRO A 2 11.17 -15.44 4.00
C PRO A 2 11.94 -15.10 5.28
N ILE A 3 11.85 -13.84 5.70
CA ILE A 3 12.38 -13.37 6.98
C ILE A 3 11.21 -13.26 7.95
N ILE A 4 11.35 -13.86 9.14
CA ILE A 4 10.35 -13.80 10.20
C ILE A 4 10.94 -13.23 11.50
N SER A 5 10.13 -12.49 12.26
CA SER A 5 10.44 -12.06 13.63
C SER A 5 9.84 -13.05 14.61
N VAL A 6 10.69 -13.81 15.29
CA VAL A 6 10.24 -14.84 16.22
C VAL A 6 10.08 -14.25 17.62
N LYS A 7 8.83 -14.20 18.09
CA LYS A 7 8.45 -13.71 19.43
C LYS A 7 8.58 -14.77 20.52
N LYS A 8 8.54 -16.05 20.14
CA LYS A 8 8.73 -17.19 21.05
C LYS A 8 9.51 -18.30 20.34
N ALA A 9 10.63 -18.71 20.93
CA ALA A 9 11.43 -19.80 20.40
C ALA A 9 10.60 -21.09 20.26
N PHE A 10 10.83 -21.85 19.19
CA PHE A 10 10.05 -23.05 18.91
C PHE A 10 10.87 -24.11 18.15
N PRO A 11 10.60 -25.40 18.36
CA PRO A 11 11.24 -26.47 17.60
C PRO A 11 10.62 -26.59 16.20
N PHE A 12 11.46 -26.70 15.17
CA PHE A 12 11.06 -26.88 13.78
C PHE A 12 11.80 -28.06 13.14
N ALA A 13 11.06 -28.93 12.43
CA ALA A 13 11.64 -30.04 11.69
C ALA A 13 11.87 -29.63 10.22
N VAL A 14 13.12 -29.37 9.85
CA VAL A 14 13.48 -28.90 8.50
C VAL A 14 13.25 -29.98 7.43
N ASP A 15 13.63 -31.23 7.72
CA ASP A 15 13.60 -32.35 6.76
C ASP A 15 12.99 -33.64 7.35
N GLY A 16 12.24 -33.54 8.45
CA GLY A 16 11.63 -34.69 9.14
C GLY A 16 12.62 -35.59 9.90
N ASN A 17 13.93 -35.46 9.66
CA ASN A 17 14.98 -36.21 10.35
C ASN A 17 15.86 -35.33 11.26
N GLN A 18 15.65 -34.01 11.25
CA GLN A 18 16.39 -33.05 12.07
C GLN A 18 15.42 -32.00 12.62
N VAL A 19 15.40 -31.85 13.95
CA VAL A 19 14.67 -30.81 14.67
C VAL A 19 15.67 -29.74 15.11
N VAL A 20 15.46 -28.51 14.66
CA VAL A 20 16.24 -27.34 15.05
C VAL A 20 15.39 -26.44 15.94
N GLU A 21 16.00 -25.79 16.92
CA GLU A 21 15.30 -24.80 17.75
C GLU A 21 15.47 -23.43 17.13
N ILE A 22 14.38 -22.87 16.62
CA ILE A 22 14.33 -21.53 16.06
C ILE A 22 14.35 -20.55 17.23
N GLN A 23 15.38 -19.71 17.28
CA GLN A 23 15.61 -18.78 18.38
C GLN A 23 14.67 -17.57 18.32
N LEU A 24 14.71 -16.72 19.35
CA LEU A 24 14.00 -15.44 19.35
C LEU A 24 14.70 -14.43 18.42
N GLY A 25 13.92 -13.56 17.78
CA GLY A 25 14.43 -12.49 16.92
C GLY A 25 14.30 -12.78 15.43
N GLU A 26 14.95 -11.94 14.62
CA GLU A 26 14.84 -11.93 13.16
C GLU A 26 15.67 -13.06 12.55
N GLN A 27 15.02 -13.94 11.80
CA GLN A 27 15.67 -15.07 11.15
C GLN A 27 15.13 -15.27 9.74
N GLU A 28 16.06 -15.52 8.81
CA GLU A 28 15.73 -16.00 7.47
C GLU A 28 15.47 -17.51 7.52
N VAL A 29 14.27 -17.93 7.15
CA VAL A 29 13.83 -19.33 7.24
C VAL A 29 13.20 -19.80 5.93
N SER A 30 12.96 -21.10 5.80
CA SER A 30 12.24 -21.65 4.64
C SER A 30 10.74 -21.30 4.67
N ASP A 31 10.08 -21.33 3.52
CA ASP A 31 8.64 -21.03 3.38
C ASP A 31 7.76 -21.88 4.31
N ARG A 32 8.11 -23.17 4.47
CA ARG A 32 7.42 -24.08 5.38
C ARG A 32 7.60 -23.68 6.84
N CYS A 33 8.79 -23.24 7.23
CA CYS A 33 9.08 -22.79 8.60
C CYS A 33 8.28 -21.53 8.92
N ALA A 34 8.29 -20.55 8.01
CA ALA A 34 7.56 -19.31 8.19
C ALA A 34 6.05 -19.55 8.32
N LEU A 35 5.46 -20.39 7.48
CA LEU A 35 4.04 -20.74 7.56
C LEU A 35 3.69 -21.41 8.90
N VAL A 36 4.51 -22.37 9.36
CA VAL A 36 4.27 -23.02 10.66
C VAL A 36 4.41 -22.01 11.81
N ALA A 37 5.41 -21.15 11.77
CA ALA A 37 5.69 -20.18 12.83
C ALA A 37 4.59 -19.11 12.95
N VAL A 38 4.09 -18.63 11.82
CA VAL A 38 3.10 -17.54 11.75
C VAL A 38 1.67 -18.09 11.82
N ASP A 39 1.29 -19.00 10.92
CA ASP A 39 -0.11 -19.46 10.79
C ASP A 39 -0.47 -20.58 11.78
N HIS A 40 0.43 -21.52 12.09
CA HIS A 40 0.09 -22.68 12.93
C HIS A 40 0.40 -22.46 14.40
N LEU A 41 1.54 -21.83 14.70
CA LEU A 41 2.00 -21.61 16.06
C LEU A 41 1.69 -20.19 16.57
N GLY A 42 1.58 -19.20 15.67
CA GLY A 42 1.37 -17.80 16.06
C GLY A 42 2.52 -17.23 16.91
N VAL A 43 3.72 -17.79 16.77
CA VAL A 43 4.91 -17.43 17.56
C VAL A 43 5.87 -16.50 16.81
N ALA A 44 5.57 -16.18 15.56
CA ALA A 44 6.37 -15.29 14.72
C ALA A 44 5.50 -14.40 13.82
N GLU A 45 6.11 -13.39 13.23
CA GLU A 45 5.52 -12.50 12.23
C GLU A 45 6.42 -12.41 10.99
N TYR A 46 5.84 -12.26 9.80
CA TYR A 46 6.63 -11.97 8.59
C TYR A 46 7.24 -10.57 8.69
N LEU A 47 8.56 -10.48 8.57
CA LEU A 47 9.29 -9.21 8.48
C LEU A 47 9.48 -8.76 7.04
N ASP A 48 9.42 -9.69 6.09
CA ASP A 48 9.49 -9.35 4.68
C ASP A 48 8.13 -8.82 4.19
N HIS A 49 8.12 -7.55 3.81
CA HIS A 49 6.93 -6.82 3.33
C HIS A 49 6.38 -7.37 2.01
N ARG A 50 7.03 -8.38 1.40
CA ARG A 50 6.62 -8.92 0.09
C ARG A 50 5.73 -10.15 0.19
N ARG A 51 5.40 -10.64 1.39
CA ARG A 51 4.51 -11.79 1.51
C ARG A 51 3.64 -11.77 2.76
N THR A 52 2.66 -10.88 2.79
CA THR A 52 1.45 -11.08 3.59
C THR A 52 0.56 -12.08 2.83
N PRO A 53 0.44 -13.36 3.25
CA PRO A 53 -0.48 -14.28 2.62
C PRO A 53 -1.91 -13.72 2.72
N GLY A 54 -2.56 -13.51 1.58
CA GLY A 54 -3.93 -12.97 1.49
C GLY A 54 -4.05 -11.60 0.82
N LEU A 55 -2.96 -10.92 0.49
CA LEU A 55 -3.03 -9.70 -0.32
C LEU A 55 -3.23 -10.03 -1.80
N ARG A 56 -4.12 -9.28 -2.44
CA ARG A 56 -4.35 -9.36 -3.89
C ARG A 56 -3.21 -8.72 -4.66
N GLU A 57 -2.65 -9.47 -5.61
CA GLU A 57 -1.60 -8.99 -6.51
C GLU A 57 -2.19 -8.36 -7.80
N ASP A 58 -3.51 -8.43 -8.00
CA ASP A 58 -4.23 -7.81 -9.10
C ASP A 58 -4.59 -6.32 -8.85
N GLY A 59 -3.90 -5.67 -7.91
CA GLY A 59 -4.11 -4.25 -7.57
C GLY A 59 -3.54 -3.27 -8.60
N PRO A 60 -3.92 -1.98 -8.53
CA PRO A 60 -3.39 -0.94 -9.41
C PRO A 60 -1.91 -0.65 -9.13
N THR A 61 -1.25 0.01 -10.08
CA THR A 61 0.06 0.64 -9.84
C THR A 61 -0.10 1.98 -9.09
N VAL A 62 0.97 2.51 -8.50
CA VAL A 62 0.91 3.82 -7.83
C VAL A 62 0.53 4.94 -8.80
N ALA A 63 0.98 4.85 -10.06
CA ALA A 63 0.61 5.79 -11.11
C ALA A 63 -0.90 5.75 -11.40
N GLU A 64 -1.48 4.57 -11.56
CA GLU A 64 -2.93 4.40 -11.76
C GLU A 64 -3.73 4.83 -10.53
N PHE A 65 -3.23 4.56 -9.32
CA PHE A 65 -3.86 4.98 -8.08
C PHE A 65 -3.92 6.51 -7.96
N VAL A 66 -2.83 7.18 -8.30
CA VAL A 66 -2.74 8.65 -8.37
C VAL A 66 -3.61 9.22 -9.49
N GLU A 67 -3.61 8.59 -10.67
CA GLU A 67 -4.41 9.00 -11.82
C GLU A 67 -5.92 8.87 -11.54
N ALA A 68 -6.32 7.81 -10.85
CA ALA A 68 -7.69 7.63 -10.36
C ALA A 68 -8.10 8.72 -9.35
N GLY A 69 -7.13 9.41 -8.75
CA GLY A 69 -7.35 10.54 -7.87
C GLY A 69 -7.08 10.28 -6.39
N TYR A 70 -6.39 9.19 -6.07
CA TYR A 70 -6.01 8.90 -4.70
C TYR A 70 -4.62 9.48 -4.38
N LEU A 71 -4.32 9.60 -3.09
CA LEU A 71 -3.00 10.02 -2.64
C LEU A 71 -2.00 8.88 -2.82
N ALA A 72 -0.84 9.17 -3.41
CA ALA A 72 0.27 8.22 -3.52
C ALA A 72 0.69 7.70 -2.14
N ALA A 73 0.55 8.52 -1.09
CA ALA A 73 0.81 8.13 0.30
C ALA A 73 -0.15 7.07 0.85
N ASN A 74 -1.34 6.89 0.25
CA ASN A 74 -2.31 5.85 0.62
C ASN A 74 -2.18 4.58 -0.24
N TYR A 75 -1.13 4.50 -1.06
CA TYR A 75 -0.81 3.32 -1.84
C TYR A 75 0.11 2.37 -1.05
N PRO A 76 -0.08 1.04 -1.14
CA PRO A 76 -1.13 0.32 -1.86
C PRO A 76 -2.48 0.34 -1.12
N PRO A 77 -3.61 0.11 -1.81
CA PRO A 77 -4.90 -0.02 -1.16
C PRO A 77 -4.92 -1.21 -0.19
N GLU A 78 -5.70 -1.08 0.89
CA GLU A 78 -5.82 -2.10 1.93
C GLU A 78 -6.28 -3.44 1.33
N GLY A 79 -5.58 -4.53 1.68
CA GLY A 79 -5.84 -5.85 1.10
C GLY A 79 -5.17 -6.13 -0.25
N TYR A 80 -4.41 -5.18 -0.81
CA TYR A 80 -3.62 -5.37 -2.03
C TYR A 80 -2.11 -5.29 -1.76
N ALA A 81 -1.35 -6.06 -2.54
CA ALA A 81 0.10 -5.98 -2.55
C ALA A 81 0.55 -4.80 -3.41
N SER A 82 1.65 -4.15 -3.01
CA SER A 82 2.30 -3.13 -3.84
C SER A 82 2.75 -3.73 -5.17
N ARG A 83 2.26 -3.15 -6.26
CA ARG A 83 2.62 -3.47 -7.65
C ARG A 83 3.70 -2.56 -8.21
N SER A 84 3.91 -1.41 -7.59
CA SER A 84 4.98 -0.45 -7.88
C SER A 84 6.12 -0.57 -6.88
N SER A 85 7.33 -0.23 -7.32
CA SER A 85 8.52 -0.19 -6.47
C SER A 85 8.46 1.01 -5.49
N GLN A 86 9.19 0.93 -4.38
CA GLN A 86 9.24 2.02 -3.40
C GLN A 86 9.70 3.34 -4.04
N GLU A 87 10.69 3.30 -4.94
CA GLU A 87 11.14 4.49 -5.67
C GLU A 87 10.03 5.15 -6.50
N GLU A 88 9.14 4.37 -7.13
CA GLU A 88 8.01 4.93 -7.88
C GLU A 88 6.96 5.54 -6.96
N ILE A 89 6.76 4.93 -5.78
CA ILE A 89 5.83 5.43 -4.77
C ILE A 89 6.34 6.75 -4.20
N ASP A 90 7.61 6.81 -3.81
CA ASP A 90 8.25 8.03 -3.32
C ASP A 90 8.21 9.14 -4.38
N ALA A 91 8.57 8.82 -5.62
CA ALA A 91 8.50 9.78 -6.73
C ALA A 91 7.07 10.31 -6.94
N ALA A 92 6.06 9.45 -6.87
CA ALA A 92 4.66 9.85 -6.99
C ALA A 92 4.20 10.73 -5.81
N ILE A 93 4.65 10.43 -4.59
CA ILE A 93 4.39 11.26 -3.40
C ILE A 93 5.03 12.63 -3.55
N GLU A 94 6.32 12.70 -3.92
CA GLU A 94 7.01 13.97 -4.13
C GLU A 94 6.37 14.80 -5.26
N LEU A 95 5.96 14.15 -6.35
CA LEU A 95 5.32 14.81 -7.49
C LEU A 95 3.93 15.34 -7.11
N GLN A 96 3.15 14.59 -6.32
CA GLN A 96 1.90 15.09 -5.74
C GLN A 96 2.13 16.23 -4.76
N LYS A 97 3.20 16.15 -3.96
CA LYS A 97 3.59 17.19 -3.01
C LYS A 97 4.00 18.48 -3.74
N GLY A 98 4.67 18.37 -4.90
CA GLY A 98 4.92 19.52 -5.77
C GLY A 98 3.62 20.12 -6.33
N ALA A 99 2.68 19.27 -6.75
CA ALA A 99 1.38 19.67 -7.29
C ALA A 99 0.43 20.29 -6.24
N GLU A 100 0.73 20.18 -4.95
CA GLU A 100 -0.07 20.77 -3.88
C GLU A 100 -0.05 22.31 -3.89
N ASN A 101 0.94 22.93 -4.55
CA ASN A 101 1.01 24.38 -4.71
C ASN A 101 0.21 24.90 -5.92
N GLU A 102 -0.32 24.02 -6.78
CA GLU A 102 -1.16 24.45 -7.90
C GLU A 102 -2.48 25.06 -7.39
N THR A 103 -2.80 26.22 -7.91
CA THR A 103 -4.05 26.95 -7.64
C THR A 103 -5.12 26.68 -8.69
N ASP A 104 -4.72 26.16 -9.85
CA ASP A 104 -5.61 25.80 -10.96
C ASP A 104 -6.45 24.56 -10.60
N PRO A 105 -7.79 24.65 -10.51
CA PRO A 105 -8.66 23.50 -10.20
C PRO A 105 -8.55 22.36 -11.23
N LEU A 106 -8.16 22.67 -12.46
CA LEU A 106 -7.92 21.66 -13.50
C LEU A 106 -6.53 21.01 -13.44
N LYS A 107 -5.59 21.59 -12.70
CA LYS A 107 -4.21 21.06 -12.57
C LYS A 107 -3.89 20.52 -11.18
N MET A 108 -4.62 20.95 -10.16
CA MET A 108 -4.45 20.45 -8.79
C MET A 108 -4.82 18.97 -8.66
N THR A 109 -4.40 18.38 -7.55
CA THR A 109 -4.69 16.98 -7.21
C THR A 109 -6.18 16.81 -6.89
N VAL A 110 -6.70 15.59 -7.09
CA VAL A 110 -8.11 15.25 -6.79
C VAL A 110 -8.56 15.59 -5.37
N PRO A 111 -7.80 15.29 -4.30
CA PRO A 111 -8.18 15.73 -2.95
C PRO A 111 -8.34 17.25 -2.86
N LYS A 112 -7.39 18.02 -3.41
CA LYS A 112 -7.46 19.49 -3.40
C LYS A 112 -8.63 20.01 -4.25
N LEU A 113 -8.92 19.36 -5.37
CA LEU A 113 -10.07 19.68 -6.21
C LEU A 113 -11.40 19.43 -5.47
N LYS A 114 -11.52 18.35 -4.70
CA LYS A 114 -12.69 18.08 -3.86
C LYS A 114 -12.86 19.15 -2.78
N GLU A 115 -11.77 19.55 -2.11
CA GLU A 115 -11.79 20.64 -1.15
C GLU A 115 -12.22 21.97 -1.80
N TRP A 116 -11.68 22.26 -2.99
CA TRP A 116 -12.03 23.45 -3.75
C TRP A 116 -13.51 23.46 -4.18
N LEU A 117 -14.02 22.36 -4.74
CA LEU A 117 -15.44 22.23 -5.11
C LEU A 117 -16.35 22.40 -3.89
N THR A 118 -15.97 21.80 -2.75
CA THR A 118 -16.70 21.97 -1.48
C THR A 118 -16.69 23.42 -1.03
N ALA A 119 -15.55 24.12 -1.14
CA ALA A 119 -15.43 25.53 -0.82
C ALA A 119 -16.25 26.43 -1.77
N GLN A 120 -16.45 26.00 -3.03
CA GLN A 120 -17.37 26.66 -3.98
C GLN A 120 -18.84 26.29 -3.74
N GLY A 121 -19.15 25.38 -2.82
CA GLY A 121 -20.51 24.89 -2.59
C GLY A 121 -21.03 23.97 -3.71
N ILE A 122 -20.13 23.31 -4.45
CA ILE A 122 -20.46 22.38 -5.53
C ILE A 122 -20.49 20.96 -4.97
N GLU A 123 -21.65 20.32 -5.03
CA GLU A 123 -21.81 18.91 -4.63
C GLU A 123 -21.23 17.96 -5.69
N PHE A 124 -20.50 16.94 -5.23
CA PHE A 124 -19.95 15.88 -6.07
C PHE A 124 -20.10 14.52 -5.39
N ALA A 125 -20.13 13.45 -6.18
CA ALA A 125 -20.17 12.09 -5.63
C ALA A 125 -18.84 11.75 -4.93
N ALA A 126 -18.89 11.07 -3.77
CA ALA A 126 -17.69 10.70 -3.02
C ALA A 126 -16.72 9.84 -3.86
N ASP A 127 -17.30 8.98 -4.69
CA ASP A 127 -16.68 8.10 -5.69
C ASP A 127 -16.42 8.75 -7.06
N ALA A 128 -16.66 10.06 -7.21
CA ALA A 128 -16.34 10.79 -8.42
C ALA A 128 -14.82 10.77 -8.70
N LYS A 129 -14.49 10.37 -9.92
CA LYS A 129 -13.11 10.34 -10.44
C LYS A 129 -12.65 11.74 -10.87
N LYS A 130 -11.33 11.92 -11.00
CA LYS A 130 -10.69 13.16 -11.49
C LYS A 130 -11.42 13.86 -12.64
N PRO A 131 -11.73 13.19 -13.78
CA PRO A 131 -12.39 13.88 -14.90
C PRO A 131 -13.81 14.36 -14.58
N ALA A 132 -14.56 13.64 -13.74
CA ALA A 132 -15.90 14.04 -13.34
C ALA A 132 -15.86 15.29 -12.46
N LEU A 133 -14.93 15.36 -11.52
CA LEU A 133 -14.72 16.53 -10.66
C LEU A 133 -14.26 17.74 -11.47
N GLN A 134 -13.35 17.55 -12.42
CA GLN A 134 -12.88 18.63 -13.30
C GLN A 134 -13.99 19.19 -14.19
N ALA A 135 -14.94 18.37 -14.61
CA ALA A 135 -16.10 18.81 -15.38
C ALA A 135 -17.07 19.69 -14.56
N LEU A 136 -17.05 19.59 -13.22
CA LEU A 136 -17.85 20.43 -12.33
C LEU A 136 -17.23 21.79 -12.07
N VAL A 137 -15.97 22.01 -12.46
CA VAL A 137 -15.29 23.29 -12.28
C VAL A 137 -15.97 24.34 -13.17
N PRO A 138 -16.58 25.39 -12.60
CA PRO A 138 -17.17 26.46 -13.39
C PRO A 138 -16.08 27.18 -14.19
N LYS A 139 -16.32 27.33 -15.50
CA LYS A 139 -15.52 28.20 -16.35
C LYS A 139 -15.98 29.63 -16.11
N ASN A 140 -15.39 30.32 -15.14
CA ASN A 140 -15.46 31.77 -15.11
C ASN A 140 -14.63 32.27 -16.30
N ASP A 141 -15.32 32.80 -17.32
CA ASP A 141 -14.74 33.57 -18.42
C ASP A 141 -14.36 34.97 -17.94
#